data_AF-A0A7W3QJL4-F1
#
_entry.id   AF-A0A7W3QJL4-F1
#
_cell.length_a   1.000
_cell.length_b   1.000
_cell.length_c   1.000
_cell.angle_alpha   90.00
_cell.angle_beta   90.00
_cell.angle_gamma   90.00
#
_symmetry.space_group_name_H-M   'P 1'
#
loop_
_entity.id
_entity.type
_entity.pdbx_description
1 polymer ?
#
loop_
_entity_poly.entity_id
_entity_poly.type
_entity_poly.pdbx_seq_one_letter_code
_entity_poly.pdbx_strand_id
1 'polypeptide(L)'
;MRANSLAAREIVSALSEAMPSIAHLWARVYDALAVVPRLTTEISRSRAESAALRRRYADLVAAGRATLGAARDAESDPLYYLRDELRTQGHLPPDPWGRS
;
A
#
# COMPACT_ATOMS: atom_id res chain seq x y z
N MET A 1 14.03 3.69 14.24
CA MET A 1 14.69 3.86 12.92
C MET A 1 15.50 5.15 12.84
N ARG A 2 14.93 6.34 13.12
CA ARG A 2 15.68 7.63 13.13
C ARG A 2 16.93 7.64 14.02
N ALA A 3 16.84 7.08 15.23
CA ALA A 3 17.98 6.96 16.15
C ALA A 3 19.13 6.10 15.59
N ASN A 4 18.81 5.00 14.89
CA ASN A 4 19.81 4.11 14.30
C ASN A 4 20.51 4.75 13.10
N SER A 5 19.77 5.55 12.30
CA SER A 5 20.34 6.29 11.17
C SER A 5 21.28 7.41 11.61
N LEU A 6 20.99 8.04 12.76
CA LEU A 6 21.88 9.04 13.38
C LEU A 6 23.15 8.36 13.92
N ALA A 7 23.01 7.29 14.70
CA ALA A 7 24.14 6.53 15.22
C ALA A 7 25.04 5.98 14.10
N ALA A 8 24.47 5.46 13.01
CA ALA A 8 25.23 5.00 11.85
C ALA A 8 25.99 6.14 11.16
N ARG A 9 25.40 7.35 11.10
CA ARG A 9 26.05 8.52 10.52
C ARG A 9 27.25 8.97 11.37
N GLU A 10 27.08 9.00 12.69
CA GLU A 10 28.14 9.35 13.62
C GLU A 10 29.31 8.37 13.54
N ILE A 11 29.04 7.07 13.49
CA ILE A 11 30.06 6.02 13.30
C ILE A 11 30.80 6.21 11.97
N VAL A 12 30.09 6.45 10.87
CA VAL A 12 30.69 6.67 9.55
C VAL A 12 31.54 7.94 9.52
N SER A 13 31.10 9.02 10.18
CA SER A 13 31.88 10.25 10.32
C SER A 13 33.19 9.99 11.07
N ALA A 14 33.12 9.32 12.23
CA ALA A 14 34.29 9.00 13.03
C ALA A 14 35.29 8.09 12.29
N LEU A 15 34.80 7.07 11.55
CA LEU A 15 35.65 6.20 10.73
C LEU A 15 36.30 6.96 9.56
N SER A 16 35.59 7.91 8.96
CA SER A 16 36.09 8.74 7.87
C SER A 16 37.19 9.70 8.34
N GLU A 17 37.03 10.28 9.54
CA GLU A 17 38.03 11.12 10.19
C GLU A 17 39.28 10.33 10.58
N ALA A 18 39.10 9.11 11.12
CA ALA A 18 40.20 8.24 11.53
C ALA A 18 40.98 7.65 10.35
N MET A 19 40.36 7.48 9.18
CA MET A 19 40.98 6.87 7.99
C MET A 19 40.69 7.68 6.70
N PRO A 20 41.35 8.84 6.51
CA PRO A 20 41.04 9.77 5.43
C PRO A 20 41.21 9.19 4.02
N SER A 21 42.17 8.27 3.84
CA SER A 21 42.46 7.63 2.55
C SER A 21 41.29 6.80 2.01
N ILE A 22 40.38 6.34 2.88
CA ILE A 22 39.22 5.51 2.52
C ILE A 22 37.87 6.13 2.93
N ALA A 23 37.85 7.39 3.36
CA ALA A 23 36.62 8.09 3.79
C ALA A 23 35.49 8.05 2.74
N HIS A 24 35.84 8.17 1.45
CA HIS A 24 34.89 8.10 0.34
C HIS A 24 34.17 6.73 0.25
N LEU A 25 34.84 5.64 0.63
CA LEU A 25 34.26 4.30 0.66
C LEU A 25 33.20 4.21 1.77
N TRP A 26 33.50 4.75 2.95
CA TRP A 26 32.57 4.79 4.08
C TRP A 26 31.33 5.65 3.78
N ALA A 27 31.50 6.80 3.13
CA ALA A 27 30.38 7.62 2.67
C ALA A 27 29.48 6.85 1.68
N ARG A 28 30.07 6.12 0.72
CA ARG A 28 29.32 5.32 -0.25
C ARG A 28 28.53 4.18 0.42
N VAL A 29 29.11 3.53 1.42
CA VAL A 29 28.41 2.51 2.22
C VAL A 29 27.24 3.12 2.98
N TYR A 30 27.43 4.28 3.61
CA TYR A 30 26.36 4.99 4.29
C TYR A 30 25.21 5.36 3.34
N ASP A 31 25.51 5.94 2.19
CA ASP A 31 24.49 6.34 1.21
C ASP A 31 23.69 5.13 0.72
N ALA A 32 24.37 4.00 0.44
CA ALA A 32 23.70 2.76 0.06
C ALA A 32 22.75 2.24 1.16
N LEU A 33 23.19 2.30 2.43
CA LEU A 33 22.38 1.86 3.57
C LEU A 33 21.26 2.85 3.91
N ALA A 34 21.45 4.15 3.67
CA ALA A 34 20.48 5.20 3.94
C ALA A 34 19.22 5.10 3.06
N VAL A 35 19.30 4.39 1.92
CA VAL A 35 18.16 4.14 1.02
C VAL A 35 17.25 3.02 1.53
N VAL A 36 17.78 2.04 2.29
CA VAL A 36 17.06 0.85 2.77
C VAL A 36 15.79 1.18 3.55
N PRO A 37 15.77 2.16 4.48
CA PRO A 37 14.56 2.50 5.23
C PRO A 37 13.44 3.01 4.34
N ARG A 38 13.78 3.86 3.37
CA ARG A 38 12.82 4.36 2.37
C ARG A 38 12.25 3.22 1.54
N LEU A 39 13.11 2.34 1.00
CA LEU A 39 12.65 1.18 0.23
C LEU A 39 11.76 0.24 1.04
N THR A 40 12.08 0.03 2.31
CA THR A 40 11.25 -0.78 3.23
C THR A 40 9.86 -0.16 3.42
N THR A 41 9.79 1.17 3.58
CA THR A 41 8.52 1.89 3.65
C THR A 41 7.72 1.74 2.35
N GLU A 42 8.36 1.91 1.19
CA GLU A 42 7.70 1.76 -0.11
C GLU A 42 7.19 0.33 -0.36
N ILE A 43 7.98 -0.69 -0.02
CA ILE A 43 7.58 -2.10 -0.10
C ILE A 43 6.38 -2.36 0.82
N SER A 44 6.40 -1.82 2.05
CA SER A 44 5.31 -2.00 3.01
C SER A 44 4.01 -1.35 2.51
N ARG A 45 4.12 -0.13 1.96
CA ARG A 45 3.02 0.59 1.33
C ARG A 45 2.44 -0.18 0.15
N SER A 46 3.29 -0.62 -0.79
CA SER A 46 2.87 -1.41 -1.96
C SER A 46 2.22 -2.74 -1.57
N ARG A 47 2.71 -3.41 -0.53
CA ARG A 47 2.07 -4.61 0.04
C ARG A 47 0.68 -4.30 0.60
N ALA A 48 0.53 -3.21 1.33
CA ALA A 48 -0.77 -2.78 1.88
C ALA A 48 -1.77 -2.44 0.76
N GLU A 49 -1.34 -1.67 -0.24
CA GLU A 49 -2.13 -1.33 -1.43
C GLU A 49 -2.56 -2.59 -2.20
N SER A 50 -1.63 -3.54 -2.43
CA SER A 50 -1.93 -4.82 -3.08
C SER A 50 -2.91 -5.67 -2.28
N ALA A 51 -2.80 -5.70 -0.95
CA ALA A 51 -3.72 -6.42 -0.08
C ALA A 51 -5.11 -5.77 -0.08
N ALA A 52 -5.18 -4.45 -0.13
CA ALA A 52 -6.45 -3.72 -0.25
C ALA A 52 -7.13 -4.02 -1.60
N LEU A 53 -6.38 -3.99 -2.71
CA LEU A 53 -6.91 -4.31 -4.04
C LEU A 53 -7.42 -5.74 -4.13
N ARG A 54 -6.66 -6.72 -3.61
CA ARG A 54 -7.09 -8.13 -3.58
C ARG A 54 -8.36 -8.33 -2.78
N ARG A 55 -8.54 -7.61 -1.68
CA ARG A 55 -9.78 -7.63 -0.89
C ARG A 55 -10.96 -7.07 -1.69
N ARG A 56 -10.85 -5.86 -2.23
CA ARG A 56 -11.88 -5.23 -3.07
C ARG A 56 -12.31 -6.13 -4.24
N TYR A 57 -11.35 -6.79 -4.87
CA TYR A 57 -11.65 -7.76 -5.93
C TYR A 57 -12.42 -8.98 -5.41
N ALA A 58 -12.02 -9.54 -4.27
CA ALA A 58 -12.74 -10.66 -3.65
C ALA A 58 -14.16 -10.28 -3.26
N ASP A 59 -14.37 -9.07 -2.74
CA ASP A 59 -15.68 -8.53 -2.37
C ASP A 59 -16.57 -8.37 -3.63
N LEU A 60 -16.04 -7.85 -4.74
CA LEU A 60 -16.76 -7.80 -6.03
C LEU A 60 -17.12 -9.20 -6.57
N VAL A 61 -16.22 -10.17 -6.46
CA VAL A 61 -16.50 -11.56 -6.88
C VAL A 61 -17.61 -12.15 -6.00
N ALA A 62 -17.61 -11.88 -4.69
CA ALA A 62 -18.65 -12.31 -3.78
C ALA A 62 -20.00 -11.67 -4.13
N ALA A 63 -20.03 -10.36 -4.36
CA ALA A 63 -21.23 -9.63 -4.78
C ALA A 63 -21.78 -10.13 -6.11
N GLY A 64 -20.91 -10.43 -7.09
CA GLY A 64 -21.31 -11.04 -8.36
C GLY A 64 -21.91 -12.44 -8.18
N ARG A 65 -21.32 -13.28 -7.32
CA ARG A 65 -21.87 -14.60 -6.99
C ARG A 65 -23.22 -14.50 -6.29
N ALA A 66 -23.37 -13.57 -5.34
CA ALA A 66 -24.64 -13.31 -4.65
C ALA A 66 -25.72 -12.87 -5.65
N THR A 67 -25.38 -11.96 -6.55
CA THR A 67 -26.27 -11.50 -7.64
C THR A 67 -26.77 -12.66 -8.50
N LEU A 68 -25.87 -13.58 -8.91
CA LEU A 68 -26.24 -14.75 -9.71
C LEU A 68 -27.12 -15.75 -8.94
N GLY A 69 -26.84 -15.94 -7.64
CA GLY A 69 -27.68 -16.77 -6.76
C GLY A 69 -29.09 -16.20 -6.63
N ALA A 70 -29.18 -14.91 -6.29
CA ALA A 70 -30.45 -14.18 -6.16
C ALA A 70 -31.26 -14.20 -7.47
N ALA A 71 -30.60 -14.09 -8.63
CA ALA A 71 -31.27 -14.17 -9.93
C ALA A 71 -31.84 -15.57 -10.20
N ARG A 72 -31.10 -16.63 -9.86
CA ARG A 72 -31.58 -18.01 -9.98
C ARG A 72 -32.76 -18.29 -9.05
N ASP A 73 -32.72 -17.70 -7.86
CA ASP A 73 -33.73 -17.90 -6.83
C ASP A 73 -34.94 -16.94 -7.00
N ALA A 74 -34.97 -16.18 -8.11
CA ALA A 74 -36.01 -15.23 -8.49
C ALA A 74 -36.31 -14.16 -7.42
N GLU A 75 -35.27 -13.70 -6.72
CA GLU A 75 -35.37 -12.53 -5.85
C GLU A 75 -35.81 -11.29 -6.64
N SER A 76 -36.47 -10.35 -5.96
CA SER A 76 -37.06 -9.16 -6.59
C SER A 76 -36.03 -8.16 -7.13
N ASP A 77 -34.84 -8.08 -6.51
CA ASP A 77 -33.74 -7.20 -6.93
C ASP A 77 -32.37 -7.89 -6.80
N PRO A 78 -32.05 -8.85 -7.70
CA PRO A 78 -30.77 -9.56 -7.65
C PRO A 78 -29.55 -8.64 -7.82
N LEU A 79 -29.70 -7.54 -8.56
CA LEU A 79 -28.64 -6.56 -8.83
C LEU A 79 -28.31 -5.68 -7.61
N TYR A 80 -29.10 -5.77 -6.53
CA TYR A 80 -28.83 -5.08 -5.27
C TYR A 80 -27.41 -5.31 -4.78
N TYR A 81 -26.96 -6.57 -4.70
CA TYR A 81 -25.64 -6.93 -4.18
C TYR A 81 -24.49 -6.29 -4.96
N LEU A 82 -24.55 -6.33 -6.29
CA LEU A 82 -23.51 -5.72 -7.12
C LEU A 82 -23.52 -4.19 -7.03
N ARG A 83 -24.69 -3.55 -7.02
CA ARG A 83 -24.78 -2.09 -6.88
C ARG A 83 -24.28 -1.62 -5.52
N ASP A 84 -24.59 -2.36 -4.46
CA ASP A 84 -24.15 -2.04 -3.11
C ASP A 84 -22.63 -2.11 -2.98
N GLU A 85 -22.02 -3.16 -3.52
CA GLU A 85 -20.55 -3.28 -3.53
C GLU A 85 -19.89 -2.19 -4.38
N LEU A 86 -20.43 -1.90 -5.56
CA LEU A 86 -19.94 -0.80 -6.41
C LEU A 86 -20.09 0.57 -5.73
N ARG A 87 -21.15 0.78 -4.93
CA ARG A 87 -21.32 2.01 -4.13
C ARG A 87 -20.27 2.07 -3.02
N THR A 88 -20.10 0.99 -2.28
CA THR A 88 -19.13 0.87 -1.18
C THR A 88 -17.70 1.13 -1.67
N GLN A 89 -17.36 0.70 -2.88
CA GLN A 89 -16.06 0.95 -3.49
C GLN A 89 -15.94 2.31 -4.23
N GLY A 90 -17.02 3.11 -4.27
CA GLY A 90 -17.02 4.42 -4.93
C GLY A 90 -16.95 4.36 -6.46
N HIS A 91 -17.44 3.27 -7.06
CA HIS A 91 -17.46 3.06 -8.50
C HIS A 91 -18.75 3.51 -9.18
N LEU A 92 -19.81 3.77 -8.42
CA LEU A 92 -21.03 4.35 -8.98
C LEU A 92 -20.85 5.84 -9.30
N PRO A 93 -21.50 6.35 -10.36
CA PRO A 93 -21.51 7.78 -10.62
C PRO A 93 -22.06 8.53 -9.39
N PRO A 94 -21.55 9.74 -9.12
CA PRO A 94 -22.11 10.58 -8.07
C PRO A 94 -23.59 10.81 -8.35
N ASP A 95 -24.40 10.74 -7.31
CA ASP A 95 -25.85 10.95 -7.42
C ASP A 95 -26.08 12.38 -7.97
N PRO A 96 -26.86 12.58 -9.05
CA PRO A 96 -27.04 13.89 -9.67
C PRO A 96 -27.62 14.96 -8.73
N TRP A 97 -28.13 14.55 -7.56
CA TRP A 97 -28.72 15.41 -6.54
C TRP A 97 -27.91 15.49 -5.22
N GLY A 98 -26.68 14.97 -5.20
CA GLY A 98 -25.71 15.26 -4.13
C GLY A 98 -26.09 14.78 -2.72
N ARG A 99 -26.78 13.64 -2.59
CA ARG A 99 -26.96 13.00 -1.27
C ARG A 99 -26.00 11.83 -1.16
N SER A 100 -24.95 12.02 -0.37
CA SER A 100 -24.13 10.94 0.20
C SER A 100 -24.71 10.51 1.54
#